data_AF-A0A964NR31-F1
#
_entry.id   AF-A0A964NR31-F1
#
_cell.length_a   1.000
_cell.length_b   1.000
_cell.length_c   1.000
_cell.angle_alpha   90.00
_cell.angle_beta   90.00
_cell.angle_gamma   90.00
#
_symmetry.space_group_name_H-M   'P 1'
#
loop_
_entity.id
_entity.type
_entity.pdbx_description
1 polymer ?
#
loop_
_entity_poly.entity_id
_entity_poly.type
_entity_poly.pdbx_seq_one_letter_code
_entity_poly.pdbx_strand_id
1 'polypeptide(L)'
;MRGFSTFRLGILGLLLALGLAPMAAFWAMNATPVQAAPVVYTAILGNVENPPTGSGGAGKARVTIDIVAHKLRVEAQFTGLTGNTSAAHIHAPAIPPANVGVATQTPSFSGFPLGVTAGAMDQTFDTTLASSFSAAFLAANGGTA
;
A
#
# COMPACT_ATOMS: atom_id res chain seq x y z
N MET A 1 30.50 40.31 71.15
CA MET A 1 31.50 39.77 70.21
C MET A 1 30.91 39.81 68.80
N ARG A 2 31.52 40.58 67.89
CA ARG A 2 31.47 40.57 66.40
C ARG A 2 30.08 40.59 65.72
N GLY A 3 29.69 41.51 64.85
CA GLY A 3 30.39 42.56 64.10
C GLY A 3 29.40 43.37 63.21
N PHE A 4 29.88 44.48 62.68
CA PHE A 4 29.15 45.59 62.03
C PHE A 4 28.86 45.41 60.51
N SER A 5 27.76 46.04 60.06
CA SER A 5 27.59 46.96 58.91
C SER A 5 27.79 46.54 57.42
N THR A 6 26.72 46.79 56.65
CA THR A 6 26.61 47.36 55.26
C THR A 6 27.20 46.62 54.04
N PHE A 7 26.43 46.53 52.94
CA PHE A 7 26.79 47.08 51.61
C PHE A 7 25.57 47.13 50.65
N ARG A 8 25.52 48.21 49.86
CA ARG A 8 24.47 48.58 48.89
C ARG A 8 24.64 47.85 47.54
N LEU A 9 23.50 47.62 46.88
CA LEU A 9 23.17 47.70 45.44
C LEU A 9 24.09 47.01 44.40
N GLY A 10 23.54 45.99 43.73
CA GLY A 10 24.02 45.48 42.43
C GLY A 10 22.83 45.11 41.56
N ILE A 11 22.69 45.81 40.44
CA ILE A 11 21.65 45.68 39.42
C ILE A 11 21.82 44.36 38.61
N LEU A 12 20.71 43.87 38.06
CA LEU A 12 20.55 43.08 36.82
C LEU A 12 20.23 41.59 36.97
N GLY A 13 18.98 41.24 36.65
CA GLY A 13 18.52 39.86 36.51
C GLY A 13 17.00 39.77 36.34
N LEU A 14 16.47 40.29 35.24
CA LEU A 14 15.09 40.10 34.80
C LEU A 14 14.81 38.60 34.59
N LEU A 15 13.86 38.02 35.33
CA LEU A 15 13.07 36.89 34.86
C LEU A 15 11.76 36.79 35.67
N LEU A 16 10.69 37.27 35.03
CA LEU A 16 9.31 37.24 35.50
C LEU A 16 8.68 35.91 35.08
N ALA A 17 8.35 35.04 36.03
CA ALA A 17 7.59 33.81 35.76
C ALA A 17 6.12 34.03 36.12
N LEU A 18 5.28 34.32 35.12
CA LEU A 18 3.82 34.31 35.21
C LEU A 18 3.31 32.90 34.87
N GLY A 19 2.61 32.28 35.82
CA GLY A 19 1.93 31.00 35.65
C GLY A 19 0.49 31.14 35.18
N LEU A 20 -0.01 30.01 34.64
CA LEU A 20 -1.36 29.69 34.15
C LEU A 20 -1.70 30.08 32.69
N ALA A 21 -1.46 29.13 31.78
CA ALA A 21 -2.27 28.94 30.58
C ALA A 21 -2.69 27.46 30.51
N PRO A 22 -3.96 27.12 30.25
CA PRO A 22 -4.40 25.73 30.15
C PRO A 22 -3.95 25.18 28.79
N MET A 23 -2.95 24.30 28.77
CA MET A 23 -2.63 23.48 27.59
C MET A 23 -3.65 22.35 27.44
N ALA A 24 -4.91 22.71 27.21
CA ALA A 24 -5.93 21.78 26.75
C ALA A 24 -5.97 21.82 25.22
N ALA A 25 -5.79 20.64 24.63
CA ALA A 25 -6.26 20.24 23.31
C ALA A 25 -5.63 20.93 22.08
N PHE A 26 -4.56 20.32 21.56
CA PHE A 26 -4.49 20.02 20.12
C PHE A 26 -3.49 18.89 19.86
N TRP A 27 -3.70 17.72 20.47
CA TRP A 27 -3.23 16.48 19.85
C TRP A 27 -4.13 16.27 18.63
N ALA A 28 -3.74 16.85 17.50
CA ALA A 28 -4.33 16.50 16.22
C ALA A 28 -4.07 15.00 16.03
N MET A 29 -5.09 14.20 16.37
CA MET A 29 -5.17 12.82 15.94
C MET A 29 -5.06 12.87 14.42
N ASN A 30 -3.90 12.47 13.89
CA ASN A 30 -3.78 12.05 12.51
C ASN A 30 -4.68 10.82 12.39
N ALA A 31 -5.97 11.03 12.15
CA ALA A 31 -6.87 9.96 11.77
C ALA A 31 -6.33 9.45 10.43
N THR A 32 -5.56 8.36 10.48
CA THR A 32 -5.31 7.60 9.27
C THR A 32 -6.69 7.22 8.74
N PRO A 33 -6.99 7.49 7.46
CA PRO A 33 -8.27 7.07 6.90
C PRO A 33 -8.37 5.56 7.09
N VAL A 34 -9.27 5.12 7.98
CA VAL A 34 -9.59 3.70 8.10
C VAL A 34 -10.50 3.41 6.92
N GLN A 35 -9.97 2.71 5.93
CA GLN A 35 -10.79 2.27 4.81
C GLN A 35 -11.47 0.97 5.23
N ALA A 36 -12.80 1.03 5.36
CA ALA A 36 -13.57 -0.16 5.67
C ALA A 36 -13.45 -1.18 4.54
N ALA A 37 -13.27 -2.44 4.88
CA ALA A 37 -13.37 -3.52 3.92
C ALA A 37 -14.84 -3.61 3.41
N PRO A 38 -15.05 -3.97 2.13
CA PRO A 38 -14.05 -4.25 1.11
C PRO A 38 -13.47 -2.99 0.45
N VAL A 39 -12.19 -3.06 0.05
CA VAL A 39 -11.51 -2.03 -0.73
C VAL A 39 -11.49 -2.42 -2.21
N VAL A 40 -11.81 -1.47 -3.09
CA VAL A 40 -11.80 -1.69 -4.54
C VAL A 40 -10.67 -0.87 -5.20
N TYR A 41 -9.85 -1.55 -5.99
CA TYR A 41 -8.83 -0.97 -6.87
C TYR A 41 -9.23 -1.19 -8.33
N THR A 42 -8.89 -0.24 -9.19
CA THR A 42 -9.09 -0.35 -10.63
C THR A 42 -7.80 -0.03 -11.38
N ALA A 43 -7.54 -0.76 -12.46
CA ALA A 43 -6.40 -0.51 -13.35
C ALA A 43 -6.85 -0.48 -14.81
N ILE A 44 -6.21 0.38 -15.60
CA ILE A 44 -6.25 0.30 -17.06
C ILE A 44 -5.01 -0.50 -17.49
N LEU A 45 -5.22 -1.52 -18.32
CA LEU A 45 -4.17 -2.41 -18.83
C LEU A 45 -3.73 -1.94 -20.22
N GLY A 46 -2.45 -2.11 -20.53
CA GLY A 46 -1.84 -1.75 -21.81
C GLY A 46 -0.37 -1.37 -21.64
N ASN A 47 0.11 -0.40 -22.43
CA ASN A 47 1.49 0.11 -22.39
C ASN A 47 1.82 0.98 -21.15
N VAL A 48 1.36 0.57 -19.98
CA VAL A 48 1.66 1.18 -18.68
C VAL A 48 2.81 0.47 -17.95
N GLU A 49 3.43 -0.51 -18.62
CA GLU A 49 4.63 -1.22 -18.15
C GLU A 49 5.87 -0.32 -18.18
N ASN A 50 6.88 -0.66 -17.38
CA ASN A 50 8.16 0.04 -17.35
C ASN A 50 9.33 -0.91 -17.69
N PRO A 51 9.92 -0.82 -18.91
CA PRO A 51 9.51 0.01 -20.04
C PRO A 51 8.28 -0.58 -20.78
N PRO A 52 7.54 0.23 -21.56
CA PRO A 52 6.42 -0.25 -22.36
C PRO A 52 6.89 -1.27 -23.43
N THR A 53 6.12 -2.35 -23.61
CA THR A 53 6.44 -3.40 -24.58
C THR A 53 6.09 -3.07 -26.03
N GLY A 54 5.32 -2.01 -26.28
CA GLY A 54 4.88 -1.64 -27.63
C GLY A 54 3.67 -2.44 -28.13
N SER A 55 3.07 -3.28 -27.28
CA SER A 55 1.84 -4.03 -27.61
C SER A 55 0.66 -3.09 -27.85
N GLY A 56 -0.21 -3.43 -28.81
CA GLY A 56 -1.51 -2.77 -29.00
C GLY A 56 -2.58 -3.20 -28.00
N GLY A 57 -2.23 -4.11 -27.08
CA GLY A 57 -3.15 -4.67 -26.10
C GLY A 57 -3.73 -3.61 -25.17
N ALA A 58 -5.02 -3.76 -24.88
CA ALA A 58 -5.74 -2.90 -23.97
C ALA A 58 -6.66 -3.72 -23.06
N GLY A 59 -6.97 -3.18 -21.89
CA GLY A 59 -7.88 -3.83 -20.96
C GLY A 59 -8.17 -3.02 -19.72
N LYS A 60 -8.89 -3.65 -18.80
CA LYS A 60 -9.20 -3.10 -17.49
C LYS A 60 -9.23 -4.22 -16.46
N ALA A 61 -8.82 -3.89 -15.24
CA ALA A 61 -8.94 -4.75 -14.10
C ALA A 61 -9.66 -4.04 -12.95
N ARG A 62 -10.44 -4.79 -12.19
CA ARG A 62 -10.99 -4.41 -10.91
C ARG A 62 -10.57 -5.46 -9.89
N VAL A 63 -10.00 -5.02 -8.78
CA VAL A 63 -9.53 -5.88 -7.71
C VAL A 63 -10.24 -5.46 -6.44
N THR A 64 -10.95 -6.39 -5.82
CA THR A 64 -11.63 -6.15 -4.54
C THR A 64 -10.92 -6.96 -3.45
N ILE A 65 -10.44 -6.27 -2.42
CA ILE A 65 -9.78 -6.87 -1.26
C ILE A 65 -10.69 -6.70 -0.06
N ASP A 66 -11.13 -7.83 0.51
CA ASP A 66 -11.88 -7.88 1.75
C ASP A 66 -11.04 -8.58 2.81
N ILE A 67 -10.46 -7.80 3.72
CA ILE A 67 -9.64 -8.32 4.80
C ILE A 67 -10.46 -8.91 5.96
N VAL A 68 -11.77 -8.63 6.03
CA VAL A 68 -12.66 -9.21 7.05
C VAL A 68 -13.12 -10.59 6.60
N ALA A 69 -13.49 -10.72 5.31
CA ALA A 69 -13.87 -11.98 4.72
C ALA A 69 -12.68 -12.81 4.20
N HIS A 70 -11.47 -12.27 4.23
CA HIS A 70 -10.24 -12.84 3.65
C HIS A 70 -10.40 -13.23 2.17
N LYS A 71 -10.88 -12.28 1.35
CA LYS A 71 -11.15 -12.49 -0.09
C LYS A 71 -10.41 -11.49 -0.96
N LEU A 72 -9.82 -12.01 -2.03
CA LEU A 72 -9.28 -11.24 -3.15
C LEU A 72 -10.07 -11.60 -4.41
N ARG A 73 -10.97 -10.73 -4.85
CA ARG A 73 -11.66 -10.89 -6.14
C ARG A 73 -10.94 -10.12 -7.22
N VAL A 74 -10.57 -10.80 -8.30
CA VAL A 74 -9.89 -10.23 -9.46
C VAL A 74 -10.77 -10.38 -10.68
N GLU A 75 -11.22 -9.24 -11.19
CA GLU A 75 -11.98 -9.12 -12.42
C GLU A 75 -11.07 -8.46 -13.46
N ALA A 76 -10.84 -9.11 -14.60
CA ALA A 76 -9.98 -8.59 -15.66
C ALA A 76 -10.60 -8.85 -17.03
N GLN A 77 -10.46 -7.90 -17.95
CA GLN A 77 -10.82 -8.05 -19.36
C GLN A 77 -9.73 -7.42 -20.21
N PHE A 78 -9.31 -8.12 -21.26
CA PHE A 78 -8.25 -7.66 -22.15
C PHE A 78 -8.52 -8.09 -23.60
N THR A 79 -7.94 -7.35 -24.54
CA THR A 79 -8.02 -7.63 -25.98
C THR A 79 -6.88 -6.96 -26.72
N GLY A 80 -6.71 -7.31 -28.01
CA GLY A 80 -5.78 -6.62 -28.90
C GLY A 80 -4.30 -6.95 -28.68
N LEU A 81 -3.99 -8.04 -27.96
CA LEU A 81 -2.61 -8.47 -27.78
C LEU A 81 -2.02 -8.92 -29.12
N THR A 82 -0.79 -8.52 -29.40
CA THR A 82 -0.03 -8.93 -30.61
C THR A 82 0.50 -10.36 -30.52
N GLY A 83 0.52 -10.94 -29.32
CA GLY A 83 0.89 -12.33 -29.05
C GLY A 83 0.01 -12.92 -27.94
N ASN A 84 0.19 -14.21 -27.69
CA ASN A 84 -0.62 -14.93 -26.71
C ASN A 84 -0.24 -14.57 -25.27
N THR A 85 -1.24 -14.46 -24.39
CA THR A 85 -1.02 -14.33 -22.94
C THR A 85 -0.22 -15.49 -22.37
N SER A 86 0.82 -15.19 -21.59
CA SER A 86 1.70 -16.15 -20.92
C SER A 86 1.68 -16.07 -19.39
N ALA A 87 1.27 -14.92 -18.83
CA ALA A 87 1.27 -14.64 -17.40
C ALA A 87 0.13 -13.67 -17.02
N ALA A 88 -0.36 -13.76 -15.78
CA ALA A 88 -1.30 -12.77 -15.21
C ALA A 88 -1.19 -12.76 -13.69
N HIS A 89 -0.70 -11.66 -13.13
CA HIS A 89 -0.43 -11.56 -11.70
C HIS A 89 -0.42 -10.10 -11.23
N ILE A 90 -0.48 -9.88 -9.91
CA ILE A 90 -0.43 -8.56 -9.27
C ILE A 90 0.91 -8.42 -8.54
N HIS A 91 1.59 -7.31 -8.76
CA HIS A 91 2.86 -6.98 -8.09
C HIS A 91 2.65 -6.56 -6.65
N ALA A 92 3.67 -6.72 -5.82
CA ALA A 92 3.69 -6.14 -4.49
C ALA A 92 3.65 -4.59 -4.56
N PRO A 93 3.28 -3.89 -3.48
CA PRO A 93 3.29 -2.43 -3.47
C PRO A 93 4.70 -1.87 -3.70
N ALA A 94 4.83 -0.90 -4.61
CA ALA A 94 6.05 -0.15 -4.83
C ALA A 94 5.74 1.30 -5.25
N ILE A 95 6.71 2.19 -5.03
CA ILE A 95 6.65 3.57 -5.52
C ILE A 95 7.09 3.57 -6.99
N PRO A 96 6.26 4.02 -7.93
CA PRO A 96 6.69 4.16 -9.33
C PRO A 96 7.93 5.05 -9.43
N PRO A 97 8.91 4.73 -10.29
CA PRO A 97 8.88 3.71 -11.33
C PRO A 97 9.54 2.37 -10.94
N ALA A 98 9.65 2.06 -9.65
CA ALA A 98 10.36 0.86 -9.20
C ALA A 98 9.69 -0.43 -9.67
N ASN A 99 10.51 -1.40 -10.09
CA ASN A 99 10.07 -2.77 -10.36
C ASN A 99 10.15 -3.58 -9.07
N VAL A 100 9.14 -4.39 -8.79
CA VAL A 100 9.03 -5.18 -7.56
C VAL A 100 8.51 -6.58 -7.87
N GLY A 101 8.70 -7.49 -6.92
CA GLY A 101 8.24 -8.87 -7.04
C GLY A 101 6.72 -9.01 -7.14
N VAL A 102 6.29 -10.19 -7.56
CA VAL A 102 4.89 -10.55 -7.71
C VAL A 102 4.30 -11.01 -6.38
N ALA A 103 3.18 -10.42 -5.94
CA ALA A 103 2.52 -10.80 -4.70
C ALA A 103 1.65 -12.04 -4.86
N THR A 104 0.94 -12.16 -5.98
CA THR A 104 -0.06 -13.22 -6.21
C THR A 104 0.51 -14.44 -6.92
N GLN A 105 -0.35 -15.42 -7.23
CA GLN A 105 -0.03 -16.61 -8.01
C GLN A 105 0.85 -16.31 -9.24
N THR A 106 1.88 -17.15 -9.44
CA THR A 106 2.76 -17.13 -10.60
C THR A 106 2.78 -18.50 -11.29
N PRO A 107 2.93 -18.55 -12.64
CA PRO A 107 3.02 -17.40 -13.54
C PRO A 107 1.68 -16.66 -13.74
N SER A 108 0.57 -17.33 -13.42
CA SER A 108 -0.78 -16.80 -13.61
C SER A 108 -1.74 -17.19 -12.49
N PHE A 109 -2.77 -16.38 -12.31
CA PHE A 109 -3.96 -16.75 -11.56
C PHE A 109 -4.60 -18.03 -12.10
N SER A 110 -5.07 -18.89 -11.19
CA SER A 110 -5.95 -20.00 -11.55
C SER A 110 -7.22 -19.46 -12.21
N GLY A 111 -7.60 -20.06 -13.34
CA GLY A 111 -8.76 -19.62 -14.13
C GLY A 111 -8.50 -18.45 -15.07
N PHE A 112 -7.29 -17.89 -15.13
CA PHE A 112 -6.95 -16.90 -16.15
C PHE A 112 -6.79 -17.56 -17.53
N PRO A 113 -7.39 -17.01 -18.60
CA PRO A 113 -7.24 -17.58 -19.94
C PRO A 113 -5.82 -17.34 -20.48
N LEU A 114 -5.09 -18.44 -20.72
CA LEU A 114 -3.75 -18.43 -21.31
C LEU A 114 -3.77 -18.87 -22.76
N GLY A 115 -2.73 -18.52 -23.52
CA GLY A 115 -2.65 -18.91 -24.93
C GLY A 115 -3.60 -18.14 -25.86
N VAL A 116 -4.16 -17.01 -25.41
CA VAL A 116 -5.16 -16.22 -26.15
C VAL A 116 -4.71 -14.77 -26.34
N THR A 117 -5.30 -14.06 -27.28
CA THR A 117 -5.03 -12.61 -27.54
C THR A 117 -6.09 -11.68 -26.96
N ALA A 118 -7.19 -12.26 -26.47
CA ALA A 118 -8.28 -11.57 -25.78
C ALA A 118 -8.94 -12.53 -24.79
N GLY A 119 -9.50 -12.00 -23.70
CA GLY A 119 -10.12 -12.82 -22.68
C GLY A 119 -10.67 -12.01 -21.51
N ALA A 120 -11.33 -12.73 -20.61
CA ALA A 120 -11.86 -12.21 -19.36
C ALA A 120 -11.66 -13.22 -18.23
N MET A 121 -11.53 -12.71 -17.01
CA MET A 121 -11.49 -13.48 -15.78
C MET A 121 -12.32 -12.76 -14.72
N ASP A 122 -13.04 -13.53 -13.92
CA ASP A 122 -13.65 -13.10 -12.67
C ASP A 122 -13.46 -14.26 -11.67
N GLN A 123 -12.50 -14.10 -10.76
CA GLN A 123 -12.10 -15.15 -9.83
C GLN A 123 -11.94 -14.56 -8.44
N THR A 124 -12.32 -15.33 -7.42
CA THR A 124 -12.12 -14.96 -6.01
C THR A 124 -11.19 -15.96 -5.35
N PHE A 125 -10.14 -15.45 -4.73
CA PHE A 125 -9.13 -16.21 -4.00
C PHE A 125 -9.29 -15.99 -2.50
N ASP A 126 -9.12 -17.06 -1.73
CA ASP A 126 -9.08 -17.01 -0.27
C ASP A 126 -7.68 -16.58 0.18
N THR A 127 -7.58 -15.41 0.82
CA THR A 127 -6.29 -14.86 1.22
C THR A 127 -5.72 -15.51 2.48
N THR A 128 -6.42 -16.46 3.11
CA THR A 128 -5.83 -17.30 4.17
C THR A 128 -5.04 -18.49 3.61
N LEU A 129 -5.16 -18.77 2.31
CA LEU A 129 -4.45 -19.85 1.66
C LEU A 129 -3.13 -19.35 1.06
N ALA A 130 -2.03 -20.01 1.41
CA ALA A 130 -0.71 -19.75 0.82
C ALA A 130 -0.71 -19.87 -0.71
N SER A 131 -1.58 -20.71 -1.27
CA SER A 131 -1.74 -20.86 -2.72
C SER A 131 -2.24 -19.60 -3.43
N SER A 132 -2.75 -18.59 -2.71
CA SER A 132 -3.19 -17.31 -3.30
C SER A 132 -2.02 -16.35 -3.58
N PHE A 133 -0.85 -16.63 -3.01
CA PHE A 133 0.34 -15.80 -3.10
C PHE A 133 1.50 -16.51 -3.81
N SER A 134 2.47 -15.73 -4.31
CA SER A 134 3.71 -16.32 -4.80
C SER A 134 4.58 -16.80 -3.63
N ALA A 135 5.35 -17.87 -3.86
CA ALA A 135 6.30 -18.37 -2.85
C ALA A 135 7.35 -17.30 -2.46
N ALA A 136 7.79 -16.48 -3.42
CA ALA A 136 8.74 -15.39 -3.18
C ALA A 136 8.13 -14.30 -2.29
N PHE A 137 6.87 -13.94 -2.52
CA PHE A 137 6.16 -12.97 -1.69
C PHE A 137 5.97 -13.48 -0.27
N LEU A 138 5.54 -14.72 -0.08
CA LEU A 138 5.41 -15.33 1.24
C LEU A 138 6.75 -15.35 1.97
N ALA A 139 7.81 -15.82 1.31
CA ALA A 139 9.15 -15.86 1.90
C ALA A 139 9.64 -14.48 2.36
N ALA A 140 9.31 -13.41 1.63
CA ALA A 140 9.65 -12.04 2.01
C ALA A 140 8.75 -11.44 3.11
N ASN A 141 7.61 -12.06 3.42
CA ASN A 141 6.59 -11.53 4.33
C ASN A 141 6.21 -12.51 5.46
N GLY A 142 7.20 -13.23 6.02
CA GLY A 142 6.98 -14.06 7.20
C GLY A 142 6.52 -15.49 6.92
N GLY A 143 6.47 -15.92 5.66
CA GLY A 143 6.29 -17.30 5.25
C GLY A 143 4.87 -17.85 5.38
N THR A 144 3.91 -17.01 5.74
CA THR A 144 2.51 -17.38 5.94
C THR A 144 1.59 -16.41 5.19
N ALA A 145 0.39 -16.89 4.88
CA ALA A 145 -0.67 -16.12 4.23
C ALA A 145 -1.40 -15.22 5.24
#